data_AF-A0A940RES4-F1
#
_entry.id   AF-A0A940RES4-F1
#
_cell.length_a   1.000
_cell.length_b   1.000
_cell.length_c   1.000
_cell.angle_alpha   90.00
_cell.angle_beta   90.00
_cell.angle_gamma   90.00
#
_symmetry.space_group_name_H-M   'P 1'
#
loop_
_entity.id
_entity.type
_entity.pdbx_description
1 polymer ?
#
loop_
_entity_poly.entity_id
_entity_poly.type
_entity_poly.pdbx_seq_one_letter_code
_entity_poly.pdbx_strand_id
1 'polypeptide(L)' 'IEQCREKFDFIFAGPPYALQNIDDLPRLIFEKQLLKENGWFILEHTPRNNYESFPFFKSARNYGTTVFSTFVNRKDEL' A
#
# COMPACT_ATOMS: atom_id res chain seq x y z
N ILE A 1 2.50 3.10 -12.36
CA ILE A 1 1.81 4.09 -11.49
C ILE A 1 1.78 5.47 -12.15
N GLU A 2 2.92 6.03 -12.58
CA GLU A 2 3.00 7.40 -13.14
C GLU A 2 2.00 7.75 -14.25
N GLN A 3 1.68 6.81 -15.14
CA GLN A 3 0.76 7.04 -16.26
C GLN A 3 -0.68 6.58 -15.98
N CYS A 4 -0.94 6.00 -14.79
CA CYS A 4 -2.27 5.49 -14.44
C CYS A 4 -3.19 6.63 -14.01
N ARG A 5 -4.41 6.67 -14.57
CA ARG A 5 -5.45 7.66 -14.26
C ARG A 5 -6.74 7.03 -13.75
N GLU A 6 -6.80 5.70 -13.70
CA GLU A 6 -7.97 4.96 -13.27
C GLU A 6 -7.96 4.77 -11.76
N LYS A 7 -9.16 4.68 -11.16
CA LYS A 7 -9.33 4.39 -9.74
C LYS A 7 -9.86 2.98 -9.54
N PHE A 8 -9.32 2.29 -8.55
CA PHE A 8 -9.63 0.89 -8.27
C PHE A 8 -10.26 0.73 -6.89
N ASP A 9 -11.14 -0.26 -6.76
CA ASP A 9 -11.66 -0.69 -5.46
C ASP A 9 -10.61 -1.50 -4.68
N PHE A 10 -9.68 -2.14 -5.39
CA PHE A 10 -8.64 -3.00 -4.82
C PHE A 10 -7.35 -2.91 -5.65
N ILE A 11 -6.22 -2.74 -4.97
CA ILE A 11 -4.87 -2.80 -5.53
C ILE A 11 -4.06 -3.79 -4.70
N PHE A 12 -3.36 -4.72 -5.37
CA PHE A 12 -2.37 -5.59 -4.75
C PHE A 12 -1.01 -5.37 -5.41
N ALA A 13 0.05 -5.27 -4.62
CA ALA A 13 1.41 -5.21 -5.11
C ALA A 13 2.31 -6.19 -4.35
N GLY A 14 2.92 -7.12 -5.08
CA GLY A 14 4.01 -7.97 -4.61
C GLY A 14 5.26 -7.75 -5.46
N PRO A 15 5.93 -6.60 -5.32
CA PRO A 15 7.13 -6.29 -6.09
C PRO A 15 8.29 -7.23 -5.71
N PRO A 16 9.26 -7.47 -6.62
CA PRO A 16 10.48 -8.17 -6.26
C PRO A 16 11.20 -7.47 -5.09
N TYR A 17 11.67 -8.22 -4.09
CA TYR A 17 12.27 -7.65 -2.87
C TYR A 17 13.50 -6.76 -3.10
N ALA A 18 14.16 -6.87 -4.25
CA ALA A 18 15.30 -6.03 -4.63
C ALA A 18 14.90 -4.61 -5.07
N LEU A 19 13.61 -4.31 -5.14
CA LEU A 19 13.11 -2.98 -5.51
C LEU A 19 13.40 -1.97 -4.40
N GLN A 20 14.37 -1.08 -4.64
CA GLN A 20 14.85 -0.10 -3.64
C GLN A 20 13.79 0.92 -3.21
N ASN A 21 12.80 1.18 -4.05
CA ASN A 21 11.77 2.20 -3.85
C ASN A 21 10.40 1.59 -3.48
N ILE A 22 10.39 0.46 -2.78
CA ILE A 22 9.13 -0.16 -2.32
C ILE A 22 8.31 0.76 -1.41
N ASP A 23 8.99 1.58 -0.60
CA ASP A 23 8.36 2.53 0.33
C ASP A 23 7.60 3.66 -0.39
N ASP A 24 7.90 3.91 -1.67
CA ASP A 24 7.15 4.87 -2.48
C ASP A 24 5.79 4.34 -2.91
N LEU A 25 5.55 3.02 -2.92
CA LEU A 25 4.30 2.45 -3.44
C LEU A 25 3.06 2.91 -2.66
N PRO A 26 2.99 2.79 -1.31
CA PRO A 26 1.86 3.31 -0.57
C PRO A 26 1.68 4.81 -0.82
N ARG A 27 2.78 5.58 -0.72
CA ARG A 27 2.78 7.03 -0.91
C ARG A 27 2.20 7.43 -2.26
N LEU A 28 2.71 6.88 -3.36
CA LEU A 28 2.28 7.23 -4.72
C LEU A 28 0.83 6.80 -5.01
N ILE A 29 0.36 5.67 -4.46
CA ILE A 29 -1.03 5.22 -4.62
C ILE A 29 -2.01 6.23 -4.02
N PHE A 30 -1.71 6.73 -2.81
CA PHE A 30 -2.55 7.71 -2.13
C PHE A 30 -2.40 9.12 -2.71
N GLU A 31 -1.17 9.58 -3.00
CA GLU A 31 -0.92 10.88 -3.64
C GLU A 31 -1.63 11.02 -4.98
N LYS A 32 -1.62 9.97 -5.81
CA LYS A 32 -2.30 9.97 -7.12
C LYS A 32 -3.78 9.59 -7.03
N GLN A 33 -4.31 9.38 -5.82
CA GLN A 33 -5.71 9.02 -5.57
C GLN A 33 -6.19 7.82 -6.40
N LEU A 34 -5.36 6.78 -6.50
CA LEU A 34 -5.65 5.61 -7.34
C LEU A 34 -6.65 4.64 -6.72
N LEU A 35 -7.00 4.81 -5.45
CA LEU A 35 -8.08 4.07 -4.80
C LEU A 35 -9.38 4.87 -4.84
N LYS A 36 -10.49 4.17 -5.09
CA LYS A 36 -11.83 4.69 -4.81
C LYS A 36 -12.03 4.83 -3.30
N GLU A 37 -13.10 5.50 -2.90
CA GLU A 37 -13.50 5.58 -1.49
C GLU A 37 -13.71 4.18 -0.91
N ASN A 38 -13.20 3.94 0.30
CA ASN A 38 -13.13 2.63 0.96
C ASN A 38 -12.33 1.56 0.19
N GLY A 39 -11.58 1.95 -0.84
CA GLY A 39 -10.72 1.05 -1.61
C GLY A 39 -9.53 0.55 -0.79
N TRP A 40 -9.04 -0.64 -1.13
CA TRP A 40 -8.01 -1.35 -0.38
C TRP A 40 -6.72 -1.46 -1.17
N PHE A 41 -5.60 -1.20 -0.51
CA PHE A 41 -4.28 -1.50 -1.02
C PHE A 41 -3.56 -2.51 -0.13
N ILE A 42 -3.06 -3.59 -0.72
CA ILE A 42 -2.27 -4.62 -0.05
C ILE A 42 -0.87 -4.63 -0.65
N LEU A 43 0.14 -4.48 0.21
CA LEU A 43 1.55 -4.56 -0.15
C LEU A 43 2.17 -5.79 0.50
N GLU A 44 2.70 -6.69 -0.31
CA GLU A 44 3.58 -7.78 0.13
C GLU A 44 5.03 -7.29 0.18
N HIS A 45 5.70 -7.52 1.30
CA HIS A 45 7.10 -7.11 1.53
C HIS A 45 7.79 -8.00 2.58
N THR A 46 9.05 -7.70 2.89
CA THR A 46 9.79 -8.37 3.97
C THR A 46 9.72 -7.58 5.28
N PRO A 47 10.06 -8.18 6.44
CA PRO A 47 10.15 -7.47 7.72
C PRO A 47 11.15 -6.30 7.78
N ARG A 48 11.94 -6.04 6.72
CA ARG A 48 12.84 -4.88 6.64
C ARG A 48 12.09 -3.55 6.51
N ASN A 49 10.85 -3.57 6.04
CA ASN A 49 10.01 -2.39 5.87
C ASN A 49 8.92 -2.37 6.95
N ASN A 50 8.63 -1.17 7.48
CA ASN A 50 7.55 -0.95 8.45
C ASN A 50 6.70 0.25 8.00
N TYR A 51 5.40 0.05 7.88
CA TYR A 51 4.44 1.04 7.43
C TYR A 51 3.39 1.40 8.48
N GLU A 52 3.55 0.97 9.74
CA GLU A 52 2.57 1.22 10.80
C GLU A 52 2.29 2.71 11.04
N SER A 53 3.27 3.57 10.76
CA SER A 53 3.14 5.03 10.86
C SER A 53 2.72 5.71 9.56
N PHE A 54 2.48 4.96 8.48
CA PHE A 54 2.08 5.55 7.20
C PHE A 54 0.59 5.93 7.25
N PRO A 55 0.18 7.02 6.57
CA PRO A 55 -1.23 7.36 6.42
C PRO A 55 -2.03 6.19 5.82
N PHE A 56 -3.29 6.08 6.23
CA PHE A 56 -4.23 5.04 5.77
C PHE A 56 -3.81 3.60 6.10
N PHE A 57 -2.74 3.39 6.87
CA PHE A 57 -2.35 2.08 7.35
C PHE A 57 -3.43 1.53 8.28
N LYS A 58 -3.87 0.30 8.01
CA LYS A 58 -4.90 -0.39 8.78
C LYS A 58 -4.34 -1.53 9.62
N SER A 59 -3.48 -2.35 9.04
CA SER A 59 -2.93 -3.53 9.72
C SER A 59 -1.81 -4.16 8.92
N ALA A 60 -0.88 -4.82 9.60
CA ALA A 60 0.08 -5.75 8.99
C ALA A 60 -0.17 -7.18 9.47
N ARG A 61 0.07 -8.17 8.59
CA ARG A 61 0.10 -9.60 8.96
C ARG A 61 1.43 -10.20 8.53
N ASN A 62 2.11 -10.86 9.47
CA ASN A 62 3.41 -11.50 9.24
C ASN A 62 3.23 -13.02 9.12
N TYR A 63 3.81 -13.59 8.07
CA TYR A 63 3.91 -15.02 7.79
C TYR A 63 5.38 -15.38 7.49
N GLY A 64 6.20 -15.47 8.55
CA GLY A 64 7.62 -15.78 8.45
C GLY A 64 8.44 -14.61 7.92
N THR A 65 8.94 -14.73 6.69
CA THR A 65 9.70 -13.67 6.01
C THR A 65 8.84 -12.81 5.09
N THR A 66 7.55 -13.11 4.98
CA THR A 66 6.58 -12.36 4.16
C THR A 66 5.63 -11.59 5.07
N VAL A 67 5.46 -10.30 4.81
CA VAL A 67 4.56 -9.40 5.52
C VAL A 67 3.59 -8.80 4.52
N PHE A 68 2.31 -8.78 4.87
CA PHE A 68 1.27 -8.08 4.12
C PHE A 68 0.80 -6.87 4.90
N SER A 69 1.08 -5.68 4.39
CA SER A 69 0.55 -4.43 4.92
C SER A 69 -0.71 -4.03 4.18
N THR A 70 -1.78 -3.75 4.93
CA THR A 70 -3.09 -3.34 4.43
C THR A 70 -3.29 -1.85 4.68
N PHE A 71 -3.71 -1.15 3.64
CA PHE A 71 -4.12 0.25 3.68
C PHE A 71 -5.56 0.39 3.17
N VAL A 72 -6.33 1.35 3.70
CA VAL A 72 -7.72 1.60 3.27
C VAL A 72 -7.98 3.09 3.09
N ASN A 73 -8.49 3.48 1.93
CA ASN A 73 -8.82 4.87 1.61
C ASN A 73 -10.13 5.32 2.29
N ARG A 74 -10.08 5.65 3.59
CA ARG A 74 -11.23 6.14 4.36
C ARG A 74 -11.20 7.66 4.44
N LYS A 75 -12.33 8.32 4.16
CA LYS A 75 -12.46 9.79 4.22
C LYS A 75 -12.29 10.36 5.64
N ASP A 76 -12.53 9.55 6.66
CA ASP A 76 -12.58 10.00 8.06
C ASP A 76 -11.20 10.05 8.75
N GLU A 77 -10.13 9.66 8.05
CA GLU A 77 -8.75 9.59 8.56
C GLU A 77 -7.85 10.71 7.98
N LEU A 78 -8.44 11.75 7.38
CA LEU A 78 -7.76 12.96 6.88
C LEU A 78 -7.84 14.14 7.87
#